data_AF-A0A2T6BZX2-F1
#
_entry.id   AF-A0A2T6BZX2-F1
#
_cell.length_a   1.000
_cell.length_b   1.000
_cell.length_c   1.000
_cell.angle_alpha   90.00
_cell.angle_beta   90.00
_cell.angle_gamma   90.00
#
_symmetry.space_group_name_H-M   'P 1'
#
loop_
_entity.id
_entity.type
_entity.pdbx_description
1 polymer ?
#
loop_
_entity_poly.entity_id
_entity_poly.type
_entity_poly.pdbx_seq_one_letter_code
_entity_poly.pdbx_strand_id
1 'polypeptide(L)'
;METEKQNSPNTDKITSLVKIINEHPDNLHQDYTPAVHELIDYGNEAIKAVLPLWNSDDIWERYRAQRVVEGVLQQKLGWKAGQGYPKDSNGEQQFLALWKANGNYNAEASEEERLASIQKWKDWLTENSKNGK
;
A
#
# COMPACT_ATOMS: atom_id res chain seq x y z
N MET A 1 -0.69 3.95 -35.98
CA MET A 1 -1.39 4.89 -35.09
C MET A 1 -1.52 4.20 -33.76
N GLU A 2 -0.62 4.53 -32.84
CA GLU A 2 -0.63 4.01 -31.48
C GLU A 2 -1.81 4.65 -30.75
N THR A 3 -2.76 3.83 -30.33
CA THR A 3 -3.83 4.27 -29.42
C THR A 3 -3.19 4.56 -28.07
N GLU A 4 -2.97 5.84 -27.77
CA GLU A 4 -2.72 6.32 -26.42
C GLU A 4 -3.88 5.82 -25.53
N LYS A 5 -3.59 4.85 -24.65
CA LYS A 5 -4.51 4.50 -23.58
C LYS A 5 -4.59 5.73 -22.67
N GLN A 6 -5.64 6.53 -22.83
CA GLN A 6 -5.96 7.59 -21.88
C GLN A 6 -6.10 6.95 -20.50
N ASN A 7 -5.19 7.31 -19.59
CA ASN A 7 -5.27 6.91 -18.19
C ASN A 7 -6.55 7.49 -17.58
N SER A 8 -7.17 6.74 -16.67
CA SER A 8 -8.31 7.26 -15.93
C SER A 8 -7.86 8.43 -15.02
N PRO A 9 -8.72 9.42 -14.72
CA PRO A 9 -8.37 10.53 -13.82
C PRO A 9 -7.80 10.07 -12.47
N ASN A 10 -8.25 8.92 -11.97
CA ASN A 10 -7.74 8.30 -10.75
C ASN A 10 -6.30 7.79 -10.90
N THR A 11 -5.95 7.23 -12.05
CA THR A 11 -4.59 6.74 -12.33
C THR A 11 -3.57 7.88 -12.36
N ASP A 12 -3.93 9.02 -12.96
CA ASP A 12 -3.05 10.19 -13.02
C ASP A 12 -2.85 10.82 -11.65
N LYS A 13 -3.90 10.84 -10.84
CA LYS A 13 -3.83 11.34 -9.47
C LYS A 13 -2.99 10.44 -8.56
N ILE A 14 -3.19 9.12 -8.60
CA ILE A 14 -2.34 8.16 -7.87
C ILE A 14 -0.87 8.33 -8.28
N THR A 15 -0.61 8.43 -9.58
CA THR A 15 0.76 8.63 -10.09
C THR A 15 1.38 9.92 -9.55
N SER A 16 0.62 11.00 -9.53
CA SER A 16 1.07 12.28 -8.96
C SER A 16 1.36 12.16 -7.45
N LEU A 17 0.52 11.45 -6.70
CA LEU A 17 0.73 11.23 -5.26
C LEU A 17 1.96 10.37 -4.96
N VAL A 18 2.19 9.31 -5.75
CA VAL A 18 3.39 8.46 -5.62
C VAL A 18 4.67 9.29 -5.81
N LYS A 19 4.68 10.24 -6.74
CA LYS A 19 5.85 11.11 -6.97
C LYS A 19 6.18 12.02 -5.79
N ILE A 20 5.18 12.41 -5.03
CA ILE A 20 5.33 13.31 -3.86
C ILE A 20 5.24 12.56 -2.54
N ILE A 21 5.39 11.23 -2.54
CA ILE A 21 5.15 10.40 -1.35
C ILE A 21 6.05 10.79 -0.17
N ASN A 22 7.22 11.35 -0.44
CA ASN A 22 8.21 11.79 0.55
C ASN A 22 8.07 13.25 0.99
N GLU A 23 7.16 14.03 0.38
CA GLU A 23 7.02 15.45 0.67
C GLU A 23 6.24 15.69 1.96
N HIS A 24 6.66 16.70 2.74
CA HIS A 24 6.00 17.13 3.97
C HIS A 24 5.74 16.00 5.00
N PRO A 25 6.79 15.27 5.44
CA PRO A 25 6.63 14.25 6.47
C PRO A 25 6.09 14.85 7.76
N ASP A 26 5.22 14.09 8.43
CA ASP A 26 4.76 14.43 9.76
C ASP A 26 5.95 14.38 10.73
N ASN A 27 6.14 15.44 11.52
CA ASN A 27 7.27 15.57 12.44
C ASN A 27 7.25 14.54 13.58
N LEU A 28 6.07 14.00 13.93
CA LEU A 28 5.88 13.00 14.97
C LEU A 28 5.74 11.58 14.39
N HIS A 29 5.41 11.46 13.11
CA HIS A 29 5.21 10.21 12.39
C HIS A 29 5.83 10.28 10.98
N GLN A 30 7.16 10.20 10.88
CA GLN A 30 7.91 10.45 9.63
C GLN A 30 7.58 9.48 8.48
N ASP A 31 6.98 8.34 8.81
CA ASP A 31 6.44 7.32 7.91
C ASP A 31 5.08 7.70 7.31
N TYR A 32 4.50 8.84 7.70
CA TYR A 32 3.30 9.43 7.13
C TYR A 32 3.59 10.79 6.47
N THR A 33 2.93 11.00 5.33
CA THR A 33 2.84 12.27 4.61
C THR A 33 1.38 12.50 4.20
N PRO A 34 0.99 13.73 3.80
CA PRO A 34 -0.32 13.95 3.20
C PRO A 34 -0.62 13.02 2.02
N ALA A 35 0.40 12.69 1.22
CA ALA A 35 0.28 11.77 0.10
C ALA A 35 0.01 10.32 0.54
N VAL A 36 0.64 9.85 1.62
CA VAL A 36 0.34 8.53 2.20
C VAL A 36 -1.13 8.43 2.60
N HIS A 37 -1.64 9.45 3.31
CA HIS A 37 -3.05 9.48 3.71
C HIS A 37 -3.99 9.45 2.49
N GLU A 38 -3.73 10.28 1.48
CA GLU A 38 -4.59 10.33 0.30
C GLU A 38 -4.51 9.04 -0.53
N LEU A 39 -3.33 8.42 -0.65
CA LEU A 39 -3.15 7.17 -1.39
C LEU A 39 -3.97 6.02 -0.80
N ILE A 40 -4.14 5.96 0.51
CA ILE A 40 -4.91 4.89 1.18
C ILE A 40 -6.35 4.83 0.64
N ASP A 41 -6.96 5.97 0.33
CA ASP A 41 -8.34 6.05 -0.12
C ASP A 41 -8.56 5.47 -1.54
N TYR A 42 -7.49 5.26 -2.31
CA TYR A 42 -7.56 4.66 -3.66
C TYR A 42 -7.47 3.12 -3.66
N GLY A 43 -7.33 2.49 -2.50
CA GLY A 43 -7.43 1.04 -2.36
C GLY A 43 -6.38 0.25 -3.14
N ASN A 44 -6.80 -0.80 -3.86
CA ASN A 44 -5.88 -1.71 -4.56
C ASN A 44 -5.04 -1.03 -5.65
N GLU A 45 -5.56 0.02 -6.28
CA GLU A 45 -4.81 0.76 -7.30
C GLU A 45 -3.61 1.50 -6.68
N ALA A 46 -3.77 2.01 -5.45
CA ALA A 46 -2.64 2.57 -4.70
C ALA A 46 -1.63 1.49 -4.30
N ILE A 47 -2.08 0.32 -3.79
CA ILE A 47 -1.17 -0.80 -3.48
C ILE A 47 -0.31 -1.12 -4.71
N LYS A 48 -0.94 -1.31 -5.87
CA LYS A 48 -0.24 -1.61 -7.12
C LYS A 48 0.80 -0.54 -7.48
N ALA A 49 0.48 0.72 -7.26
CA ALA A 49 1.36 1.85 -7.60
C ALA A 49 2.55 1.99 -6.65
N VAL A 50 2.39 1.68 -5.36
CA VAL A 50 3.47 1.83 -4.36
C VAL A 50 4.34 0.60 -4.19
N LEU A 51 3.92 -0.60 -4.62
CA LEU A 51 4.71 -1.83 -4.46
C LEU A 51 6.15 -1.75 -5.01
N PRO A 52 6.44 -1.10 -6.16
CA PRO A 52 7.83 -0.93 -6.60
C PRO A 52 8.70 -0.16 -5.60
N LEU A 53 8.11 0.77 -4.86
CA LEU A 53 8.82 1.60 -3.88
C LEU A 53 9.32 0.81 -2.66
N TRP A 54 8.77 -0.38 -2.41
CA TRP A 54 9.25 -1.27 -1.35
C TRP A 54 10.69 -1.76 -1.56
N ASN A 55 11.24 -1.64 -2.77
CA ASN A 55 12.65 -1.89 -3.04
C ASN A 55 13.49 -0.62 -3.24
N SER A 56 12.96 0.55 -2.91
CA SER A 56 13.72 1.81 -3.00
C SER A 56 14.98 1.78 -2.13
N ASP A 57 16.00 2.54 -2.52
CA ASP A 57 17.19 2.77 -1.71
C ASP A 57 16.88 3.68 -0.51
N ASP A 58 15.89 4.57 -0.63
CA ASP A 58 15.44 5.42 0.47
C ASP A 58 14.55 4.63 1.44
N ILE A 59 15.02 4.48 2.68
CA ILE A 59 14.29 3.78 3.74
C ILE A 59 12.94 4.43 4.06
N TRP A 60 12.83 5.76 3.96
CA TRP A 60 11.57 6.43 4.27
C TRP A 60 10.54 6.26 3.17
N GLU A 61 10.97 6.20 1.91
CA GLU A 61 10.11 5.85 0.79
C GLU A 61 9.51 4.44 0.97
N ARG A 62 10.32 3.49 1.47
CA ARG A 62 9.84 2.15 1.82
C ARG A 62 8.82 2.15 2.94
N TYR A 63 9.09 2.85 4.05
CA TYR A 63 8.15 2.95 5.16
C TYR A 63 6.82 3.57 4.73
N ARG A 64 6.86 4.65 3.97
CA ARG A 64 5.64 5.34 3.50
C ARG A 64 4.84 4.47 2.55
N ALA A 65 5.49 3.79 1.61
CA ALA A 65 4.85 2.81 0.76
C ALA A 65 4.27 1.63 1.55
N GLN A 66 4.95 1.17 2.61
CA GLN A 66 4.43 0.16 3.54
C GLN A 66 3.16 0.66 4.23
N ARG A 67 3.14 1.90 4.75
CA ARG A 67 1.95 2.50 5.38
C ARG A 67 0.77 2.62 4.46
N VAL A 68 0.97 2.93 3.18
CA VAL A 68 -0.11 2.93 2.19
C VAL A 68 -0.75 1.54 2.11
N VAL A 69 0.05 0.47 1.96
CA VAL A 69 -0.51 -0.88 1.85
C VAL A 69 -1.20 -1.30 3.16
N GLU A 70 -0.57 -1.07 4.31
CA GLU A 70 -1.18 -1.38 5.61
C GLU A 70 -2.52 -0.65 5.78
N GLY A 71 -2.55 0.67 5.52
CA GLY A 71 -3.75 1.49 5.66
C GLY A 71 -4.89 1.03 4.74
N VAL A 72 -4.59 0.69 3.48
CA VAL A 72 -5.60 0.14 2.55
C VAL A 72 -6.21 -1.15 3.11
N LEU A 73 -5.37 -2.06 3.60
CA LEU A 73 -5.86 -3.35 4.11
C LEU A 73 -6.65 -3.18 5.40
N GLN A 74 -6.17 -2.35 6.31
CA GLN A 74 -6.84 -2.03 7.56
C GLN A 74 -8.24 -1.45 7.29
N GLN A 75 -8.36 -0.44 6.42
CA GLN A 75 -9.66 0.13 6.04
C GLN A 75 -10.60 -0.93 5.42
N LYS A 76 -10.09 -1.74 4.49
CA LYS A 76 -10.85 -2.84 3.87
C LYS A 76 -11.37 -3.87 4.87
N LEU A 77 -10.63 -4.08 5.94
CA LEU A 77 -10.97 -5.02 7.02
C LEU A 77 -11.72 -4.35 8.18
N GLY A 78 -12.20 -3.12 7.97
CA GLY A 78 -13.13 -2.44 8.86
C GLY A 78 -12.48 -1.51 9.90
N TRP A 79 -11.17 -1.32 9.88
CA TRP A 79 -10.52 -0.35 10.75
C TRP A 79 -10.94 1.08 10.39
N LYS A 80 -11.14 1.92 11.40
CA LYS A 80 -11.41 3.35 11.24
C LYS A 80 -10.54 4.18 12.16
N ALA A 81 -9.98 5.27 11.63
CA ALA A 81 -9.21 6.23 12.41
C ALA A 81 -10.01 6.75 13.61
N GLY A 82 -9.38 6.78 14.78
CA GLY A 82 -10.00 7.19 16.05
C GLY A 82 -10.98 6.18 16.66
N GLN A 83 -11.30 5.07 15.97
CA GLN A 83 -12.23 4.04 16.47
C GLN A 83 -11.58 2.65 16.55
N GLY A 84 -10.55 2.38 15.76
CA GLY A 84 -9.95 1.05 15.66
C GLY A 84 -10.80 0.07 14.86
N TYR A 85 -10.60 -1.22 15.10
CA TYR A 85 -11.48 -2.27 14.59
C TYR A 85 -12.75 -2.39 15.45
N PRO A 86 -13.91 -2.71 14.86
CA PRO A 86 -15.11 -3.02 15.62
C PRO A 86 -14.87 -4.19 16.60
N LYS A 87 -15.41 -4.08 17.81
CA LYS A 87 -15.18 -5.03 18.93
C LYS A 87 -15.52 -6.49 18.57
N ASP A 88 -16.55 -6.70 17.76
CA ASP A 88 -17.02 -8.03 17.36
C ASP A 88 -16.53 -8.45 15.97
N SER A 89 -15.48 -7.79 15.46
CA SER A 89 -14.84 -8.13 14.19
C SER A 89 -13.50 -8.85 14.40
N ASN A 90 -13.12 -9.67 13.42
CA ASN A 90 -11.80 -10.31 13.36
C ASN A 90 -10.83 -9.56 12.41
N GLY A 91 -11.06 -8.25 12.19
CA GLY A 91 -10.36 -7.48 11.16
C GLY A 91 -8.85 -7.44 11.38
N GLU A 92 -8.41 -7.29 12.63
CA GLU A 92 -6.99 -7.29 12.98
C GLU A 92 -6.32 -8.64 12.69
N GLN A 93 -6.97 -9.75 13.06
CA GLN A 93 -6.45 -11.09 12.81
C GLN A 93 -6.41 -11.40 11.32
N GLN A 94 -7.42 -10.95 10.57
CA GLN A 94 -7.44 -11.06 9.10
C GLN A 94 -6.32 -10.25 8.46
N PHE A 95 -6.06 -9.03 8.96
CA PHE A 95 -4.96 -8.18 8.51
C PHE A 95 -3.61 -8.87 8.73
N LEU A 96 -3.35 -9.34 9.95
CA LEU A 96 -2.09 -10.01 10.30
C LEU A 96 -1.88 -11.30 9.51
N ALA A 97 -2.93 -12.10 9.34
CA ALA A 97 -2.88 -13.32 8.53
C ALA A 97 -2.55 -13.01 7.07
N LEU A 98 -3.21 -11.99 6.50
CA LEU A 98 -2.97 -11.57 5.13
C LEU A 98 -1.56 -11.00 4.93
N TRP A 99 -1.11 -10.13 5.84
CA TRP A 99 0.22 -9.55 5.80
C TRP A 99 1.30 -10.63 5.84
N LYS A 100 1.15 -11.59 6.77
CA LYS A 100 2.08 -12.71 6.92
C LYS A 100 2.08 -13.65 5.72
N ALA A 101 0.90 -13.98 5.17
CA ALA A 101 0.78 -14.82 3.98
C ALA A 101 1.53 -14.22 2.78
N ASN A 102 1.56 -12.89 2.68
CA ASN A 102 2.23 -12.15 1.61
C ASN A 102 3.68 -11.77 1.92
N GLY A 103 4.35 -12.53 2.78
CA GLY A 103 5.80 -12.39 3.00
C GLY A 103 6.17 -11.58 4.23
N ASN A 104 5.20 -11.05 4.98
CA ASN A 104 5.45 -10.29 6.20
C ASN A 104 6.48 -9.16 5.98
N TYR A 105 6.24 -8.33 4.96
CA TYR A 105 7.18 -7.31 4.51
C TYR A 105 7.68 -6.43 5.66
N ASN A 106 8.97 -6.11 5.62
CA ASN A 106 9.63 -5.20 6.55
C ASN A 106 10.57 -4.29 5.74
N ALA A 107 10.41 -2.96 5.87
CA ALA A 107 11.22 -1.95 5.18
C ALA A 107 12.73 -2.03 5.51
N GLU A 108 13.10 -2.62 6.64
CA GLU A 108 14.50 -2.80 7.08
C GLU A 108 15.09 -4.15 6.72
N ALA A 109 14.27 -5.07 6.17
CA ALA A 109 14.75 -6.37 5.75
C ALA A 109 15.77 -6.26 4.59
N SER A 110 16.52 -7.34 4.39
CA SER A 110 17.43 -7.44 3.24
C SER A 110 16.68 -7.21 1.92
N GLU A 111 17.41 -6.76 0.89
CA GLU A 111 16.81 -6.57 -0.44
C GLU A 111 16.15 -7.86 -0.96
N GLU A 112 16.79 -9.02 -0.74
CA GLU A 112 16.25 -10.32 -1.12
C GLU A 112 14.87 -10.60 -0.47
N GLU A 113 14.75 -10.38 0.83
CA GLU A 113 13.49 -10.56 1.57
C GLU A 113 12.41 -9.56 1.12
N ARG A 114 12.80 -8.32 0.82
CA ARG A 114 11.91 -7.28 0.28
C ARG A 114 11.38 -7.69 -1.09
N LEU A 115 12.24 -8.11 -2.00
CA LEU A 115 11.87 -8.58 -3.35
C LEU A 115 10.96 -9.81 -3.30
N ALA A 116 11.26 -10.78 -2.42
CA ALA A 116 10.42 -11.97 -2.24
C ALA A 116 9.00 -11.61 -1.77
N SER A 117 8.88 -10.64 -0.85
CA SER A 117 7.57 -10.15 -0.38
C SER A 117 6.83 -9.39 -1.48
N ILE A 118 7.53 -8.50 -2.22
CA ILE A 118 6.94 -7.77 -3.36
C ILE A 118 6.33 -8.74 -4.38
N GLN A 119 7.00 -9.85 -4.67
CA GLN A 119 6.47 -10.85 -5.60
C GLN A 119 5.16 -11.47 -5.11
N LYS A 120 5.09 -11.87 -3.84
CA LYS A 120 3.85 -12.41 -3.24
C LYS A 120 2.68 -11.42 -3.31
N TRP A 121 2.95 -10.14 -3.05
CA TRP A 121 1.93 -9.10 -3.18
C TRP A 121 1.45 -8.88 -4.62
N LYS A 122 2.34 -8.97 -5.60
CA LYS A 122 1.96 -8.93 -7.03
C LYS A 122 1.08 -10.10 -7.41
N ASP A 123 1.38 -11.30 -6.90
CA ASP A 123 0.60 -12.51 -7.14
C ASP A 123 -0.80 -12.36 -6.52
N TRP A 124 -0.88 -11.93 -5.26
CA TRP A 124 -2.15 -11.66 -4.57
C TRP A 124 -3.03 -10.63 -5.28
N LEU A 125 -2.46 -9.53 -5.80
CA LEU A 125 -3.21 -8.53 -6.60
C LEU A 125 -3.76 -9.14 -7.89
N THR A 126 -2.99 -10.02 -8.53
CA THR A 126 -3.40 -10.71 -9.77
C THR A 126 -4.53 -11.69 -9.52
N GLU A 127 -4.54 -12.37 -8.38
CA GLU A 127 -5.61 -13.28 -7.98
C GLU A 127 -6.89 -12.53 -7.58
N ASN A 128 -6.76 -11.46 -6.78
CA ASN A 128 -7.91 -10.68 -6.32
C ASN A 128 -8.57 -9.85 -7.42
N SER A 129 -7.83 -9.42 -8.44
CA SER A 129 -8.42 -8.76 -9.60
C SER A 129 -9.26 -9.71 -10.47
N LYS A 130 -9.02 -11.03 -10.41
CA LYS A 130 -9.81 -12.04 -11.13
C LYS A 130 -11.11 -12.42 -10.39
N ASN A 131 -11.10 -12.35 -9.06
CA ASN A 131 -12.22 -12.75 -8.20
C ASN A 131 -13.24 -11.61 -7.95
N GLY A 132 -12.97 -10.40 -8.44
CA GLY A 132 -13.84 -9.22 -8.33
C GLY A 132 -14.78 -9.01 -9.52
N LYS A 133 -15.31 -10.08 -10.13
CA LYS A 133 -16.40 -10.03 -11.12
C LYS A 133 -17.69 -10.57 -10.55
#